data_AF-U5N8A1-F1
#
_entry.id   AF-U5N8A1-F1
#
_cell.length_a   1.000
_cell.length_b   1.000
_cell.length_c   1.000
_cell.angle_alpha   90.00
_cell.angle_beta   90.00
_cell.angle_gamma   90.00
#
_symmetry.space_group_name_H-M   'P 1'
#
loop_
_entity.id
_entity.type
_entity.pdbx_description
1 polymer ?
#
loop_
_entity_poly.entity_id
_entity_poly.type
_entity_poly.pdbx_seq_one_letter_code
_entity_poly.pdbx_strand_id
1 'polypeptide(L)'
;MHIKPQTPSPKIGQGDNTRRVRSLAYPRACSPYLVPPVTTSSAACFSRSPLAMPLSLADIDRIARLARLHPAPTERECLHKQLDAFFGLVETIQSVDTTGVTPLAHPMDVGLEVPLRLHEDRVGEPPSLDMRALLQRNAPSVEEGLFLVPKVLD
;
A
#
# COMPACT_ATOMS: atom_id res chain seq x y z
N MET A 1 -6.75 -35.85 12.43
CA MET A 1 -6.66 -34.39 12.43
C MET A 1 -7.90 -33.84 13.14
N HIS A 2 -7.73 -33.38 14.37
CA HIS A 2 -8.82 -33.02 15.27
C HIS A 2 -9.08 -31.51 15.12
N ILE A 3 -10.06 -31.13 14.31
CA ILE A 3 -10.52 -29.75 14.20
C ILE A 3 -11.48 -29.52 15.39
N LYS A 4 -11.07 -28.69 16.35
CA LYS A 4 -11.96 -28.30 17.46
C LYS A 4 -13.17 -27.52 16.90
N PRO A 5 -14.40 -27.78 17.40
CA PRO A 5 -15.55 -26.98 17.04
C PRO A 5 -15.41 -25.57 17.62
N GLN A 6 -15.57 -24.54 16.80
CA GLN A 6 -15.64 -23.15 17.27
C GLN A 6 -17.02 -22.90 17.88
N THR A 7 -17.02 -22.45 19.13
CA THR A 7 -18.20 -21.99 19.87
C THR A 7 -18.75 -20.71 19.24
N PRO A 8 -20.08 -20.53 19.08
CA PRO A 8 -20.62 -19.30 18.52
C PRO A 8 -20.50 -18.13 19.51
N SER A 9 -19.83 -17.07 19.10
CA SER A 9 -19.75 -15.77 19.80
C SER A 9 -20.98 -14.89 19.47
N PRO A 10 -21.33 -13.92 20.34
CA PRO A 10 -22.68 -13.39 20.45
C PRO A 10 -23.04 -12.43 19.31
N LYS A 11 -24.34 -12.39 18.98
CA LYS A 11 -24.93 -11.54 17.95
C LYS A 11 -24.73 -10.06 18.28
N ILE A 12 -23.97 -9.36 17.45
CA ILE A 12 -23.86 -7.89 17.50
C ILE A 12 -24.97 -7.31 16.62
N GLY A 13 -25.67 -6.32 17.18
CA GLY A 13 -26.96 -5.82 16.71
C GLY A 13 -26.98 -5.25 15.29
N GLN A 14 -28.17 -5.37 14.69
CA GLN A 14 -28.57 -4.75 13.43
C GLN A 14 -28.32 -3.24 13.45
N GLY A 15 -27.31 -2.79 12.70
CA GLY A 15 -27.15 -1.39 12.34
C GLY A 15 -27.71 -1.17 10.94
N ASP A 16 -28.86 -0.50 10.84
CA ASP A 16 -29.49 -0.10 9.57
C ASP A 16 -28.58 0.86 8.77
N ASN A 17 -27.72 0.34 7.90
CA ASN A 17 -26.92 1.13 6.95
C ASN A 17 -27.61 1.29 5.59
N THR A 18 -28.92 1.49 5.56
CA THR A 18 -29.67 1.77 4.33
C THR A 18 -29.67 3.26 4.02
N ARG A 19 -28.49 3.85 3.80
CA ARG A 19 -28.38 5.22 3.27
C ARG A 19 -28.71 5.20 1.77
N ARG A 20 -29.98 5.47 1.45
CA ARG A 20 -30.51 5.68 0.08
C ARG A 20 -29.52 6.47 -0.78
N VAL A 21 -28.98 5.83 -1.80
CA VAL A 21 -28.15 6.47 -2.82
C VAL A 21 -29.08 7.34 -3.67
N ARG A 22 -29.13 8.65 -3.39
CA ARG A 22 -29.79 9.61 -4.28
C ARG A 22 -29.00 9.64 -5.59
N SER A 23 -29.64 9.22 -6.68
CA SER A 23 -29.11 9.31 -8.03
C SER A 23 -28.93 10.80 -8.40
N LEU A 24 -27.71 11.31 -8.28
CA LEU A 24 -27.34 12.58 -8.87
C LEU A 24 -26.97 12.32 -10.34
N ALA A 25 -27.87 12.72 -11.24
CA ALA A 25 -27.57 12.84 -12.67
C ALA A 25 -26.48 13.90 -12.85
N TYR A 26 -25.28 13.48 -13.28
CA TYR A 26 -24.20 14.41 -13.62
C TYR A 26 -24.34 14.85 -15.08
N PRO A 27 -24.40 16.15 -15.40
CA PRO A 27 -24.42 16.63 -16.77
C PRO A 27 -23.06 16.38 -17.43
N ARG A 28 -23.10 15.82 -18.65
CA ARG A 28 -21.94 15.59 -19.53
C ARG A 28 -21.35 16.93 -19.98
N ALA A 29 -20.34 17.41 -19.28
CA ALA A 29 -19.42 18.41 -19.81
C ALA A 29 -18.00 17.85 -19.72
N CYS A 30 -17.49 17.35 -20.85
CA CYS A 30 -16.07 17.07 -21.02
C CYS A 30 -15.31 18.40 -20.89
N SER A 31 -14.70 18.62 -19.73
CA SER A 31 -13.68 19.65 -19.57
C SER A 31 -12.42 19.16 -20.30
N PRO A 32 -11.86 19.94 -21.25
CA PRO A 32 -10.56 19.62 -21.82
C PRO A 32 -9.53 19.97 -20.76
N TYR A 33 -9.14 19.00 -19.93
CA TYR A 33 -7.99 19.17 -19.06
C TYR A 33 -6.75 19.28 -19.95
N LEU A 34 -6.37 20.52 -20.24
CA LEU A 34 -5.05 20.89 -20.70
C LEU A 34 -4.08 20.48 -19.57
N VAL A 35 -3.44 19.33 -19.72
CA VAL A 35 -2.42 18.86 -18.77
C VAL A 35 -1.27 19.88 -18.86
N PRO A 36 -0.98 20.67 -17.80
CA PRO A 36 0.19 21.53 -17.84
C PRO A 36 1.44 20.63 -17.96
N PRO A 37 2.50 21.09 -18.63
CA PRO A 37 3.76 20.35 -18.62
C PRO A 37 4.16 20.15 -17.16
N VAL A 38 4.41 18.90 -16.77
CA VAL A 38 5.09 18.58 -15.51
C VAL A 38 6.47 19.21 -15.60
N THR A 39 6.58 20.47 -15.17
CA THR A 39 7.85 21.07 -14.81
C THR A 39 8.45 20.15 -13.77
N THR A 40 9.52 19.47 -14.13
CA THR A 40 10.35 18.68 -13.24
C THR A 40 10.75 19.58 -12.08
N SER A 41 10.04 19.41 -10.96
CA SER A 41 10.21 20.20 -9.76
C SER A 41 11.61 19.98 -9.23
N SER A 42 12.47 20.96 -9.52
CA SER A 42 13.55 21.50 -8.71
C SER A 42 14.20 20.53 -7.72
N ALA A 43 15.46 20.21 -8.03
CA ALA A 43 16.46 19.50 -7.25
C ALA A 43 16.70 20.05 -5.83
N ALA A 44 15.76 19.87 -4.91
CA ALA A 44 15.96 20.19 -3.52
C ALA A 44 15.43 19.07 -2.62
N CYS A 45 16.31 18.61 -1.72
CA CYS A 45 16.04 17.76 -0.56
C CYS A 45 16.16 16.23 -0.74
N PHE A 46 17.27 15.75 -1.33
CA PHE A 46 17.93 14.59 -0.70
C PHE A 46 19.13 15.13 0.08
N SER A 47 18.85 15.73 1.24
CA SER A 47 19.91 16.19 2.15
C SER A 47 20.75 14.99 2.54
N ARG A 48 22.03 15.04 2.21
CA ARG A 48 23.04 14.04 2.54
C ARG A 48 23.25 14.02 4.06
N SER A 49 22.40 13.29 4.76
CA SER A 49 22.64 12.95 6.16
C SER A 49 23.74 11.90 6.22
N PRO A 50 24.84 12.11 6.96
CA PRO A 50 25.80 11.04 7.21
C PRO A 50 25.12 9.98 8.09
N LEU A 51 24.75 8.85 7.50
CA LEU A 51 24.15 7.72 8.21
C LEU A 51 25.26 6.83 8.76
N ALA A 52 25.83 7.24 9.88
CA ALA A 52 26.26 6.25 10.87
C ALA A 52 25.09 6.12 11.85
N MET A 53 24.07 5.36 11.48
CA MET A 53 22.95 5.06 12.37
C MET A 53 22.99 3.57 12.68
N PRO A 54 23.74 3.15 13.73
CA PRO A 54 23.49 1.82 14.29
C PRO A 54 22.02 1.79 14.69
N LEU A 55 21.24 0.88 14.08
CA LEU A 55 19.84 0.76 14.43
C LEU A 55 19.73 0.36 15.91
N SER A 56 18.86 1.02 16.67
CA SER A 56 18.56 0.55 18.02
C SER A 56 17.49 -0.54 17.97
N LEU A 57 17.40 -1.37 19.02
CA LEU A 57 16.29 -2.34 19.13
C LEU A 57 14.91 -1.66 19.18
N ALA A 58 14.84 -0.38 19.59
CA ALA A 58 13.61 0.40 19.55
C ALA A 58 13.22 0.80 18.11
N ASP A 59 14.20 1.02 17.24
CA ASP A 59 13.98 1.27 15.82
C ASP A 59 13.45 0.03 15.12
N ILE A 60 13.94 -1.16 15.50
CA ILE A 60 13.40 -2.44 15.03
C ILE A 60 11.91 -2.57 15.38
N ASP A 61 11.52 -2.25 16.62
CA ASP A 61 10.11 -2.26 17.03
C ASP A 61 9.27 -1.22 16.26
N ARG A 62 9.86 -0.06 15.96
CA ARG A 62 9.20 0.97 15.15
C ARG A 62 8.98 0.47 13.72
N ILE A 63 9.99 -0.11 13.09
CA ILE A 63 9.92 -0.64 11.73
C ILE A 63 8.91 -1.80 11.67
N ALA A 64 8.96 -2.73 12.62
CA ALA A 64 8.00 -3.84 12.71
C ALA A 64 6.55 -3.34 12.80
N ARG A 65 6.28 -2.33 13.63
CA ARG A 65 4.96 -1.71 13.74
C ARG A 65 4.50 -1.06 12.43
N LEU A 66 5.39 -0.36 11.73
CA LEU A 66 5.08 0.26 10.42
C LEU A 66 4.77 -0.79 9.36
N ALA A 67 5.52 -1.89 9.36
CA ALA A 67 5.31 -3.03 8.46
C ALA A 67 4.16 -3.95 8.87
N ARG A 68 3.45 -3.66 9.98
CA ARG A 68 2.41 -4.52 10.58
C ARG A 68 2.89 -5.94 10.88
N LEU A 69 4.15 -6.08 11.29
CA LEU A 69 4.77 -7.33 11.73
C LEU A 69 4.85 -7.39 13.26
N HIS A 70 4.75 -8.59 13.82
CA HIS A 70 4.88 -8.84 15.26
C HIS A 70 5.95 -9.91 15.53
N PRO A 71 7.24 -9.57 15.45
CA PRO A 71 8.33 -10.52 15.66
C PRO A 71 8.36 -10.99 17.12
N ALA A 72 8.67 -12.28 17.31
CA ALA A 72 8.90 -12.82 18.64
C ALA A 72 10.12 -12.14 19.31
N PRO A 73 10.22 -12.10 20.64
CA PRO A 73 11.34 -11.44 21.32
C PRO A 73 12.71 -12.00 20.91
N THR A 74 12.78 -13.30 20.62
CA THR A 74 13.99 -13.99 20.14
C THR A 74 14.36 -13.63 18.71
N GLU A 75 13.39 -13.25 17.87
CA GLU A 75 13.60 -12.88 16.47
C GLU A 75 14.10 -11.44 16.34
N ARG A 76 13.80 -10.58 17.31
CA ARG A 76 14.19 -9.17 17.31
C ARG A 76 15.69 -8.97 17.20
N GLU A 77 16.47 -9.68 18.00
CA GLU A 77 17.93 -9.60 17.98
C GLU A 77 18.53 -10.16 16.69
N CYS A 78 17.90 -11.20 16.13
CA CYS A 78 18.30 -11.77 14.84
C CYS A 78 18.07 -10.76 13.71
N LEU A 79 16.87 -10.17 13.67
CA LEU A 79 16.48 -9.16 12.68
C LEU A 79 17.37 -7.92 12.78
N HIS A 80 17.71 -7.49 14.00
CA HIS A 80 18.64 -6.39 14.24
C HIS A 80 20.01 -6.64 13.57
N LYS A 81 20.62 -7.79 13.82
CA LYS A 81 21.90 -8.18 13.21
C LYS A 81 21.84 -8.27 11.68
N GLN A 82 20.73 -8.80 11.14
CA GLN A 82 20.53 -8.92 9.69
C GLN A 82 20.41 -7.55 9.03
N LEU A 83 19.70 -6.61 9.66
CA LEU A 83 19.55 -5.26 9.14
C LEU A 83 20.85 -4.47 9.24
N ASP A 84 21.60 -4.60 10.35
CA ASP A 84 22.93 -3.99 10.47
C ASP A 84 23.88 -4.47 9.35
N ALA A 85 23.87 -5.78 9.05
CA ALA A 85 24.64 -6.32 7.93
C ALA A 85 24.18 -5.79 6.56
N PHE A 86 22.87 -5.62 6.36
CA PHE A 86 22.33 -5.04 5.15
C PHE A 86 22.72 -3.57 4.98
N PHE A 87 22.70 -2.76 6.05
CA PHE A 87 23.14 -1.37 5.97
C PHE A 87 24.64 -1.25 5.67
N GLY A 88 25.48 -2.18 6.14
CA GLY A 88 26.88 -2.25 5.72
C GLY A 88 27.06 -2.45 4.20
N LEU A 89 26.17 -3.22 3.56
CA LEU A 89 26.16 -3.32 2.09
C LEU A 89 25.73 -2.00 1.44
N VAL A 90 24.69 -1.35 1.98
CA VAL A 90 24.19 -0.06 1.46
C VAL A 90 25.25 1.03 1.57
N GLU A 91 26.05 1.07 2.64
CA GLU A 91 27.19 1.98 2.79
C GLU A 91 28.21 1.81 1.66
N THR A 92 28.44 0.57 1.22
CA THR A 92 29.33 0.29 0.08
C THR A 92 28.78 0.93 -1.20
N ILE A 93 27.47 0.86 -1.44
CA ILE A 93 26.81 1.46 -2.61
C ILE A 93 26.83 2.99 -2.52
N GLN A 94 26.67 3.56 -1.33
CA GLN A 94 26.69 5.02 -1.10
C GLN A 94 28.05 5.67 -1.31
N SER A 95 29.14 4.88 -1.37
CA SER A 95 30.48 5.39 -1.65
C SER A 95 30.64 5.96 -3.07
N VAL A 96 29.73 5.61 -3.98
CA VAL A 96 29.73 6.08 -5.37
C VAL A 96 29.22 7.52 -5.44
N ASP A 97 29.98 8.40 -6.07
CA ASP A 97 29.57 9.79 -6.33
C ASP A 97 28.44 9.82 -7.37
N THR A 98 27.28 10.33 -6.94
CA THR A 98 26.08 10.49 -7.78
C THR A 98 25.75 11.97 -8.01
N THR A 99 26.69 12.87 -7.73
CA THR A 99 26.50 14.32 -7.92
C THR A 99 26.19 14.64 -9.38
N GLY A 100 25.06 15.30 -9.62
CA GLY A 100 24.60 15.67 -10.97
C GLY A 100 23.94 14.53 -11.76
N VAL A 101 23.81 13.33 -11.19
CA VAL A 101 23.10 12.22 -11.82
C VAL A 101 21.61 12.33 -11.54
N THR A 102 20.79 12.33 -12.59
CA THR A 102 19.33 12.32 -12.43
C THR A 102 18.87 10.91 -12.06
N PRO A 103 18.06 10.73 -11.00
CA PRO A 103 17.52 9.43 -10.63
C PRO A 103 16.70 8.81 -11.76
N LEU A 104 16.89 7.50 -12.00
CA LEU A 104 16.13 6.74 -12.99
C LEU A 104 14.94 6.04 -12.31
N ALA A 105 13.71 6.49 -12.58
CA ALA A 105 12.50 5.98 -11.91
C ALA A 105 11.96 4.70 -12.57
N HIS A 106 11.93 4.66 -13.91
CA HIS A 106 11.56 3.48 -14.67
C HIS A 106 12.69 3.09 -15.62
N PRO A 107 12.96 1.79 -15.84
CA PRO A 107 14.03 1.36 -16.73
C PRO A 107 13.83 1.82 -18.18
N MET A 108 12.59 2.06 -18.59
CA MET A 108 12.24 2.55 -19.94
C MET A 108 12.49 4.03 -20.15
N ASP A 109 12.70 4.82 -19.08
CA ASP A 109 12.98 6.26 -19.20
C ASP A 109 14.36 6.51 -19.86
N VAL A 110 15.18 5.47 -19.97
CA VAL A 110 16.44 5.51 -20.74
C VAL A 110 16.14 5.43 -22.23
N GLY A 111 16.01 6.58 -22.87
CA GLY A 111 15.95 6.69 -24.34
C GLY A 111 14.57 6.45 -24.96
N LEU A 112 13.52 6.17 -24.18
CA LEU A 112 12.14 6.21 -24.63
C LEU A 112 11.34 7.21 -23.80
N GLU A 113 10.73 8.18 -24.47
CA GLU A 113 9.72 9.04 -23.86
C GLU A 113 8.42 8.23 -23.75
N VAL A 114 8.10 7.76 -22.55
CA VAL A 114 6.87 6.99 -22.29
C VAL A 114 5.78 7.96 -21.84
N PRO A 115 4.78 8.27 -22.69
CA PRO A 115 3.67 9.11 -22.27
C PRO A 115 2.82 8.38 -21.21
N LEU A 116 2.12 9.17 -20.38
CA LEU A 116 1.12 8.63 -19.47
C LEU A 116 0.07 7.84 -20.26
N ARG A 117 -0.09 6.55 -19.95
CA ARG A 117 -1.13 5.72 -20.57
C ARG A 117 -2.49 6.12 -20.00
N LEU A 118 -3.25 6.88 -20.80
CA LEU A 118 -4.62 7.22 -20.46
C LEU A 118 -5.53 6.01 -20.68
N HIS A 119 -6.33 5.70 -19.68
CA HIS A 119 -7.43 4.75 -19.83
C HIS A 119 -8.68 5.52 -20.27
N GLU A 120 -9.36 5.03 -21.30
CA GLU A 120 -10.68 5.55 -21.69
C GLU A 120 -11.67 5.48 -20.51
N ASP A 121 -12.41 6.56 -20.27
CA ASP A 121 -13.49 6.62 -19.29
C ASP A 121 -14.74 5.91 -19.84
N ARG A 122 -14.70 4.57 -19.81
CA ARG A 122 -15.81 3.71 -20.19
C ARG A 122 -16.30 2.97 -18.96
N VAL A 123 -17.63 2.93 -18.81
CA VAL A 123 -18.26 2.14 -17.75
C VAL A 123 -17.94 0.67 -18.00
N GLY A 124 -17.37 0.02 -17.00
CA GLY A 124 -17.07 -1.41 -17.02
C GLY A 124 -18.33 -2.29 -16.93
N GLU A 125 -18.11 -3.60 -16.82
CA GLU A 125 -19.20 -4.56 -16.65
C GLU A 125 -20.04 -4.24 -15.39
N PRO A 126 -21.38 -4.36 -15.48
CA PRO A 126 -22.23 -4.11 -14.33
C PRO A 126 -22.00 -5.17 -13.25
N PRO A 127 -22.10 -4.80 -11.95
CA PRO A 127 -21.93 -5.75 -10.87
C PRO A 127 -23.03 -6.83 -10.92
N SER A 128 -22.63 -8.11 -10.93
CA SER A 128 -23.54 -9.26 -10.88
C SER A 128 -23.35 -10.08 -9.60
N LEU A 129 -24.38 -10.88 -9.24
CA LEU A 129 -24.31 -11.78 -8.07
C LEU A 129 -23.27 -12.90 -8.29
N ASP A 130 -23.16 -13.41 -9.50
CA ASP A 130 -22.20 -14.46 -9.85
C ASP A 130 -20.75 -13.92 -9.74
N MET A 131 -20.51 -12.69 -10.22
CA MET A 131 -19.20 -12.03 -10.08
C MET A 131 -18.87 -11.78 -8.61
N ARG A 132 -19.85 -11.39 -7.80
CA ARG A 132 -19.65 -11.21 -6.35
C ARG A 132 -19.19 -12.49 -5.68
N ALA A 133 -19.85 -13.62 -6.00
CA ALA A 133 -19.46 -14.92 -5.48
C ALA A 133 -18.03 -15.31 -5.90
N LEU A 134 -17.65 -15.03 -7.15
CA LEU A 134 -16.29 -15.26 -7.65
C LEU A 134 -15.24 -14.42 -6.90
N LEU A 135 -15.50 -13.13 -6.71
CA LEU A 135 -14.60 -12.20 -6.01
C LEU A 135 -14.42 -12.58 -4.53
N GLN A 136 -15.46 -13.14 -3.91
CA GLN A 136 -15.48 -13.50 -2.49
C GLN A 136 -14.93 -14.88 -2.19
N ARG A 137 -14.60 -15.70 -3.20
CA ARG A 137 -14.16 -17.08 -3.03
C ARG A 137 -12.94 -17.23 -2.10
N ASN A 138 -12.03 -16.26 -2.10
CA ASN A 138 -10.81 -16.29 -1.29
C ASN A 138 -10.94 -15.51 0.03
N ALA A 139 -12.12 -14.94 0.30
CA ALA A 139 -12.33 -14.11 1.47
C ALA A 139 -12.37 -14.97 2.75
N PRO A 140 -11.67 -14.59 3.83
CA PRO A 140 -11.69 -15.34 5.08
C PRO A 140 -13.06 -15.33 5.77
N SER A 141 -13.79 -14.22 5.66
CA SER A 141 -15.08 -14.04 6.31
C SER A 141 -15.95 -13.10 5.47
N VAL A 142 -17.17 -13.57 5.18
CA VAL A 142 -18.14 -12.88 4.33
C VAL A 142 -19.52 -13.03 4.94
N GLU A 143 -20.29 -11.96 4.93
CA GLU A 143 -21.69 -11.96 5.36
C GLU A 143 -22.50 -11.02 4.47
N GLU A 144 -23.66 -11.47 3.98
CA GLU A 144 -24.55 -10.70 3.10
C GLU A 144 -23.87 -10.06 1.87
N GLY A 145 -22.77 -10.66 1.40
CA GLY A 145 -21.98 -10.15 0.29
C GLY A 145 -21.02 -9.00 0.66
N LEU A 146 -20.68 -8.85 1.94
CA LEU A 146 -19.69 -7.92 2.48
C LEU A 146 -18.47 -8.68 3.04
N PHE A 147 -17.30 -8.07 3.03
CA PHE A 147 -16.11 -8.59 3.72
C PHE A 147 -16.14 -8.15 5.17
N LEU A 148 -16.02 -9.10 6.10
CA LEU A 148 -16.02 -8.81 7.53
C LEU A 148 -14.61 -8.47 8.02
N VAL A 149 -14.50 -7.36 8.76
CA VAL A 149 -13.26 -6.85 9.36
C VAL A 149 -13.55 -6.44 10.81
N PRO A 150 -12.67 -6.74 11.78
CA PRO A 150 -12.84 -6.31 13.17
C PRO A 150 -12.95 -4.78 13.30
N LYS A 151 -13.86 -4.30 14.16
CA LYS A 151 -13.99 -2.87 14.50
C LYS A 151 -12.74 -2.40 15.25
N VAL A 152 -12.22 -1.23 14.87
CA VAL A 152 -10.92 -0.72 15.36
C VAL A 152 -11.07 0.46 16.33
N LEU A 153 -12.25 1.07 16.44
CA LEU A 153 -12.52 2.25 17.27
C LEU A 153 -13.82 2.07 18.04
N ASP A 154 -13.95 2.70 19.22
CA ASP A 154 -15.20 2.83 19.98
C ASP A 154 -15.68 4.27 20.03
#